data_AF-A0A944VBT9-F1
#
_entry.id   AF-A0A944VBT9-F1
#
_cell.length_a   1.000
_cell.length_b   1.000
_cell.length_c   1.000
_cell.angle_alpha   90.00
_cell.angle_beta   90.00
_cell.angle_gamma   90.00
#
_symmetry.space_group_name_H-M   'P 1'
#
loop_
_entity.id
_entity.type
_entity.pdbx_description
1 polymer ?
#
loop_
_entity_poly.entity_id
_entity_poly.type
_entity_poly.pdbx_seq_one_letter_code
_entity_poly.pdbx_strand_id
1 'polypeptide(L)'
;MESITPHCLNARDVQALDMTTQVICLSECRLHRLMGQHQTGLNPQLVPRPELDVDLVVVHKACIDLVARVRLAAQPMSLLTSETSVG
;
A
#
# COMPACT_ATOMS: atom_id res chain seq x y z
N MET A 1 18.93 -27.92 -6.44
CA MET A 1 18.48 -26.53 -6.64
C MET A 1 17.16 -26.61 -7.37
N GLU A 2 16.06 -26.34 -6.67
CA GLU A 2 14.73 -26.38 -7.24
C GLU A 2 14.60 -25.24 -8.26
N SER A 3 14.39 -25.61 -9.52
CA SER A 3 14.08 -24.67 -10.60
C SER A 3 12.72 -24.05 -10.27
N ILE A 4 12.73 -22.84 -9.70
CA ILE A 4 11.52 -22.03 -9.58
C ILE A 4 11.13 -21.65 -11.01
N THR A 5 10.16 -22.37 -11.55
CA THR A 5 9.69 -22.18 -12.92
C THR A 5 9.18 -20.74 -13.09
N PRO A 6 9.47 -20.05 -14.21
CA PRO A 6 9.07 -18.65 -14.45
C PRO A 6 7.56 -18.42 -14.34
N HIS A 7 6.75 -19.46 -14.59
CA HIS A 7 5.31 -19.44 -14.37
C HIS A 7 4.91 -19.22 -12.90
N CYS A 8 5.65 -19.77 -11.94
CA CYS A 8 5.40 -19.59 -10.52
C CYS A 8 5.73 -18.17 -10.04
N LEU A 9 6.79 -17.55 -10.60
CA LEU A 9 7.14 -16.16 -10.31
C LEU A 9 6.10 -15.20 -10.88
N ASN A 10 5.69 -15.39 -12.13
CA ASN A 10 4.62 -14.59 -12.74
C ASN A 10 3.29 -14.69 -11.98
N ALA A 11 2.90 -15.88 -11.54
CA ALA A 11 1.68 -16.05 -10.74
C ALA A 11 1.76 -15.32 -9.39
N ARG A 12 2.93 -15.33 -8.74
CA ARG A 12 3.16 -14.60 -7.48
C ARG A 12 3.16 -13.09 -7.69
N ASP A 13 3.76 -12.59 -8.76
CA ASP A 13 3.76 -11.16 -9.09
C ASP A 13 2.33 -10.66 -9.34
N VAL A 14 1.53 -11.42 -10.10
CA VAL A 14 0.10 -11.11 -10.31
C VAL A 14 -0.67 -11.13 -9.00
N GLN A 15 -0.46 -12.13 -8.14
CA GLN A 15 -1.15 -12.24 -6.86
C GLN A 15 -0.78 -11.10 -5.89
N ALA A 16 0.49 -10.68 -5.88
CA ALA A 16 0.98 -9.57 -5.05
C ALA A 16 0.47 -8.21 -5.56
N LEU A 17 0.39 -8.04 -6.89
CA LEU A 17 -0.09 -6.82 -7.52
C LEU A 17 -1.61 -6.65 -7.38
N ASP A 18 -2.38 -7.74 -7.47
CA ASP A 18 -3.83 -7.65 -7.63
C ASP A 18 -4.55 -7.45 -6.28
N MET A 19 -4.55 -8.42 -5.36
CA MET A 19 -5.41 -8.27 -4.17
C MET A 19 -4.83 -7.36 -3.09
N THR A 20 -3.60 -7.61 -2.67
CA THR A 20 -3.05 -6.97 -1.46
C THR A 20 -2.80 -5.49 -1.68
N THR A 21 -2.20 -5.14 -2.82
CA THR A 21 -1.87 -3.74 -3.15
C THR A 21 -3.13 -2.90 -3.38
N GLN A 22 -4.16 -3.46 -4.05
CA GLN A 22 -5.43 -2.75 -4.27
C GLN A 22 -6.19 -2.53 -2.97
N VAL A 23 -6.30 -3.54 -2.10
CA VAL A 23 -6.96 -3.41 -0.79
C VAL A 23 -6.28 -2.33 0.05
N ILE A 24 -4.95 -2.30 0.06
CA ILE A 24 -4.18 -1.30 0.81
C ILE A 24 -4.41 0.12 0.25
N CYS A 25 -4.38 0.29 -1.08
CA CYS A 25 -4.65 1.58 -1.70
C CYS A 25 -6.09 2.06 -1.48
N LEU A 26 -7.08 1.19 -1.60
CA LEU A 26 -8.48 1.54 -1.35
C LEU A 26 -8.74 1.89 0.12
N SER A 27 -8.10 1.17 1.04
CA SER A 27 -8.15 1.45 2.47
C SER A 27 -7.58 2.83 2.79
N GLU A 28 -6.45 3.21 2.18
CA GLU A 28 -5.88 4.56 2.33
C GLU A 28 -6.83 5.64 1.81
N CYS A 29 -7.42 5.45 0.63
CA CYS A 29 -8.36 6.42 0.07
C CYS A 29 -9.61 6.58 0.95
N ARG A 30 -10.08 5.50 1.59
CA ARG A 30 -11.18 5.56 2.57
C ARG A 30 -10.76 6.31 3.83
N LEU A 31 -9.56 6.05 4.33
CA LEU A 31 -9.01 6.76 5.50
C LEU A 31 -8.83 8.25 5.21
N HIS A 32 -8.32 8.61 4.03
CA HIS A 32 -8.21 10.01 3.61
C HIS A 32 -9.59 10.69 3.60
N ARG A 33 -10.62 10.01 3.07
CA ARG A 33 -11.99 10.54 3.10
C ARG A 33 -12.53 10.72 4.51
N LEU A 34 -12.21 9.78 5.41
CA LEU A 34 -12.60 9.83 6.82
C LEU A 34 -12.04 11.08 7.53
N MET A 35 -10.83 11.51 7.14
CA MET A 35 -10.17 12.70 7.69
C MET A 35 -10.75 14.02 7.15
N GLY A 36 -11.51 13.98 6.05
CA GLY A 36 -12.09 15.16 5.41
C GLY A 36 -13.46 15.53 5.99
N GLN A 37 -13.54 16.68 6.67
CA GLN A 37 -14.80 17.23 7.19
C GLN A 37 -15.86 17.39 6.09
N HIS A 38 -15.46 17.84 4.90
CA HIS A 38 -16.36 18.03 3.74
C HIS A 38 -16.99 16.73 3.22
N GLN A 39 -16.34 15.58 3.46
CA GLN A 39 -16.76 14.28 2.91
C GLN A 39 -17.60 13.47 3.90
N THR A 40 -17.45 13.71 5.20
CA THR A 40 -18.10 12.92 6.26
C THR A 40 -19.03 13.70 7.16
N GLY A 41 -18.91 15.03 7.21
CA GLY A 41 -19.59 15.86 8.21
C GLY A 41 -19.09 15.63 9.63
N LEU A 42 -18.05 14.81 9.82
CA LEU A 42 -17.44 14.54 11.12
C LEU A 42 -16.43 15.63 11.47
N ASN A 43 -16.08 15.70 12.77
CA ASN A 43 -14.99 16.56 13.19
C ASN A 43 -13.71 16.20 12.44
N PRO A 44 -12.93 17.20 11.99
CA PRO A 44 -11.67 16.94 11.31
C PRO A 44 -10.78 16.06 12.18
N GLN A 45 -10.08 15.11 11.55
CA GLN A 45 -9.19 14.16 12.21
C GLN A 45 -9.87 13.21 13.22
N LEU A 46 -11.20 13.15 13.24
CA LEU A 46 -12.03 12.35 14.15
C LEU A 46 -11.80 12.65 15.64
N VAL A 47 -11.38 13.87 15.97
CA VAL A 47 -11.13 14.31 17.34
C VAL A 47 -12.26 15.21 17.88
N PRO A 48 -12.60 15.12 19.17
CA PRO A 48 -13.56 16.03 19.79
C PRO A 48 -13.09 17.49 19.80
N ARG A 49 -11.77 17.72 19.90
CA ARG A 49 -11.14 19.05 19.99
C ARG A 49 -9.97 19.19 19.00
N PRO A 50 -10.24 19.45 17.72
CA PRO A 50 -9.23 19.40 16.66
C PRO A 50 -8.09 20.43 16.74
N GLU A 51 -8.19 21.43 17.61
CA GLU A 51 -7.11 22.42 17.86
C GLU A 51 -6.17 22.02 19.00
N LEU A 52 -6.56 21.02 19.79
CA LEU A 52 -5.80 20.54 20.95
C LEU A 52 -5.30 19.10 20.73
N ASP A 53 -6.10 18.28 20.07
CA ASP A 53 -5.86 16.85 19.87
C ASP A 53 -5.58 16.56 18.39
N VAL A 54 -4.68 15.61 18.12
CA VAL A 54 -4.15 15.31 16.76
C VAL A 54 -4.36 13.82 16.39
N ASP A 55 -5.15 13.10 17.18
CA ASP A 55 -5.17 11.63 17.31
C ASP A 55 -4.89 10.86 16.01
N LEU A 56 -5.77 10.98 15.02
CA LEU A 56 -5.72 10.11 13.85
C LEU A 56 -4.79 10.59 12.74
N VAL A 57 -4.20 11.79 12.86
CA VAL A 57 -3.28 12.33 11.84
C VAL A 57 -2.02 11.48 11.74
N VAL A 58 -1.45 11.07 12.88
CA VAL A 58 -0.22 10.27 12.90
C VAL A 58 -0.47 8.90 12.24
N VAL A 59 -1.62 8.29 12.54
CA VAL A 59 -2.06 7.03 11.92
C VAL A 59 -2.23 7.22 10.41
N HIS A 60 -2.89 8.29 9.97
CA HIS A 60 -3.07 8.57 8.55
C HIS A 60 -1.72 8.76 7.82
N LYS A 61 -0.77 9.47 8.43
CA LYS A 61 0.58 9.64 7.86
C LYS A 61 1.35 8.32 7.79
N ALA A 62 1.27 7.49 8.83
CA ALA A 62 1.87 6.15 8.82
C ALA A 62 1.26 5.25 7.73
N CYS A 63 -0.06 5.36 7.50
CA CYS A 63 -0.72 4.65 6.41
C CYS A 63 -0.25 5.10 5.02
N ILE A 64 -0.08 6.41 4.79
CA ILE A 64 0.45 6.93 3.52
C ILE A 64 1.85 6.38 3.25
N ASP A 65 2.71 6.40 4.26
CA ASP A 65 4.08 5.89 4.18
C ASP A 65 4.12 4.36 3.94
N LEU A 66 3.22 3.59 4.59
CA LEU A 66 3.04 2.16 4.31
C LEU A 66 2.61 1.91 2.87
N VAL A 67 1.63 2.67 2.35
CA VAL A 67 1.14 2.51 0.97
C VAL A 67 2.26 2.81 -0.03
N ALA A 68 3.07 3.84 0.21
CA ALA A 68 4.23 4.14 -0.62
C ALA A 68 5.22 2.96 -0.66
N ARG A 69 5.54 2.37 0.50
CA ARG A 69 6.39 1.18 0.59
C ARG A 69 5.81 -0.03 -0.13
N VAL A 70 4.51 -0.28 0.03
CA VAL A 70 3.84 -1.41 -0.63
C VAL A 70 3.87 -1.24 -2.14
N ARG A 71 3.65 -0.03 -2.66
CA ARG A 71 3.74 0.26 -4.11
C ARG A 71 5.15 0.01 -4.66
N LEU A 72 6.18 0.38 -3.91
CA LEU A 72 7.57 0.09 -4.29
C LEU A 72 7.86 -1.41 -4.24
N ALA A 73 7.36 -2.12 -3.22
CA ALA A 73 7.54 -3.55 -3.06
C ALA A 73 6.75 -4.39 -4.07
N ALA A 74 5.70 -3.83 -4.69
CA ALA A 74 4.87 -4.50 -5.70
C ALA A 74 5.53 -4.55 -7.10
N GLN A 75 6.81 -4.19 -7.21
CA GLN A 75 7.55 -4.32 -8.47
C GLN A 75 7.67 -5.82 -8.84
N PRO A 76 7.27 -6.22 -10.06
CA PRO A 76 7.25 -7.62 -10.46
C PRO A 76 8.67 -8.19 -10.50
N MET A 77 8.94 -9.20 -9.68
CA MET A 77 10.27 -9.81 -9.59
C MET A 77 10.61 -10.64 -10.82
N SER A 78 9.61 -11.14 -11.56
CA SER A 78 9.83 -11.87 -12.81
C SER A 78 10.48 -11.02 -13.90
N LEU A 79 10.36 -9.69 -13.80
CA LEU A 79 11.01 -8.75 -14.72
C LEU A 79 12.45 -8.43 -14.28
N LEU A 80 12.82 -8.75 -13.05
CA LEU A 80 14.17 -8.56 -12.51
C LEU A 80 15.05 -9.75 -12.92
N THR A 81 15.32 -9.86 -14.22
CA THR A 81 16.29 -10.83 -14.75
C THR A 81 17.65 -10.18 -14.89
N SER A 82 18.70 -10.92 -14.55
CA SER A 82 20.09 -10.53 -14.79
C SER A 82 20.84 -11.76 -15.24
N GLU A 83 21.69 -11.61 -16.26
CA GLU A 83 22.56 -12.68 -16.74
C GLU A 83 23.51 -13.06 -15.60
N THR A 84 23.39 -14.29 -15.09
CA THR A 84 24.27 -14.79 -14.05
C THR A 84 25.07 -15.97 -14.61
N SER A 85 26.38 -15.76 -14.72
CA SER A 85 27.43 -16.70 -15.15
C SER A 85 27.07 -17.68 -16.27
N VAL A 86 27.56 -17.33 -17.47
CA VAL A 86 27.48 -18.09 -18.74
C VAL A 86 26.12 -18.01 -19.44
N GLY A 87 25.69 -16.79 -19.81
CA GLY A 87 24.61 -16.55 -20.76
C GLY A 87 23.22 -16.86 -20.22
#